data_AF-A0AAX3JP18-F1
#
_entry.id   AF-A0AAX3JP18-F1
#
_cell.length_a   1.000
_cell.length_b   1.000
_cell.length_c   1.000
_cell.angle_alpha   90.00
_cell.angle_beta   90.00
_cell.angle_gamma   90.00
#
_symmetry.space_group_name_H-M   'P 1'
#
loop_
_entity.id
_entity.type
_entity.pdbx_description
1 polymer ?
#
loop_
_entity_poly.entity_id
_entity_poly.type
_entity_poly.pdbx_seq_one_letter_code
_entity_poly.pdbx_strand_id
1 'polypeptide(L)'
;MLVNLYESQTFLTEILIQFKNYLRSRTLRMDVINSYNGLYLSDLKKGRYLGLIVMKPEGFDCLEPRSLRSGSFYENVNEFCLKFKLYLLGFVNDIGKLKIYDTLHKVYEYLLEFLHENFYKFEFKKPLGDKYELVLNYYIKATSDMVNGGFVNVSCVGLRSVLGLIQSFRANIQAIEIKN
;
A
#
# COMPACT_ATOMS: atom_id res chain seq x y z
N MET A 1 -0.10 13.11 -20.20
CA MET A 1 1.26 12.75 -19.74
C MET A 1 1.27 11.36 -19.08
N LEU A 2 2.39 10.62 -19.10
CA LEU A 2 2.53 9.30 -18.46
C LEU A 2 3.20 9.46 -17.08
N VAL A 3 2.46 9.26 -15.99
CA VAL A 3 3.07 9.03 -14.67
C VAL A 3 3.88 7.75 -14.79
N ASN A 4 5.17 7.80 -14.48
CA ASN A 4 6.01 6.62 -14.62
C ASN A 4 5.73 5.61 -13.50
N LEU A 5 6.17 4.37 -13.75
CA LEU A 5 5.93 3.22 -12.87
C LEU A 5 6.49 3.43 -11.46
N TYR A 6 7.66 4.05 -11.36
CA TYR A 6 8.34 4.34 -10.11
C TYR A 6 7.59 5.37 -9.28
N GLU A 7 7.12 6.43 -9.93
CA GLU A 7 6.35 7.50 -9.30
C GLU A 7 5.00 6.98 -8.79
N SER A 8 4.34 6.10 -9.56
CA SER A 8 3.09 5.47 -9.14
C SER A 8 3.22 4.64 -7.85
N GLN A 9 4.33 3.92 -7.71
CA GLN A 9 4.62 3.14 -6.50
C GLN A 9 5.06 4.02 -5.33
N THR A 10 5.74 5.14 -5.61
CA THR A 10 6.15 6.10 -4.59
C THR A 10 4.93 6.68 -3.88
N PHE A 11 3.93 7.16 -4.63
CA PHE A 11 2.69 7.68 -4.02
C PHE A 11 1.92 6.61 -3.24
N LEU A 12 1.86 5.38 -3.74
CA LEU A 12 1.26 4.28 -2.99
C LEU A 12 2.02 3.99 -1.68
N THR A 13 3.35 4.10 -1.70
CA THR A 13 4.18 3.98 -0.50
C THR A 13 3.89 5.11 0.49
N GLU A 14 3.69 6.34 0.03
CA GLU A 14 3.28 7.47 0.87
C GLU A 14 1.92 7.22 1.57
N ILE A 15 0.94 6.65 0.86
CA ILE A 15 -0.35 6.25 1.46
C ILE A 15 -0.12 5.23 2.59
N LEU A 16 0.75 4.24 2.38
CA LEU A 16 1.09 3.26 3.41
C LEU A 16 1.86 3.87 4.59
N ILE A 17 2.70 4.89 4.35
CA ILE A 17 3.36 5.65 5.41
C ILE A 17 2.32 6.44 6.24
N GLN A 18 1.33 7.04 5.59
CA GLN A 18 0.20 7.68 6.30
C GLN A 18 -0.56 6.64 7.15
N PHE A 19 -0.83 5.46 6.60
CA PHE A 19 -1.43 4.37 7.37
C PHE A 19 -0.56 3.90 8.54
N LYS A 20 0.75 3.81 8.37
CA LYS A 20 1.70 3.52 9.46
C LYS A 20 1.60 4.57 10.58
N ASN A 21 1.47 5.85 10.24
CA ASN A 21 1.29 6.91 11.23
C ASN A 21 -0.07 6.79 11.93
N TYR A 22 -1.12 6.40 11.19
CA TYR A 22 -2.44 6.10 11.73
C TYR A 22 -2.46 4.91 12.70
N LEU A 23 -1.64 3.88 12.47
CA LEU A 23 -1.46 2.78 13.42
C LEU A 23 -0.71 3.23 14.68
N ARG A 24 0.27 4.13 14.51
CA ARG A 24 1.08 4.65 15.63
C ARG A 24 0.22 5.42 16.63
N SER A 25 -0.78 6.18 16.19
CA SER A 25 -1.72 6.87 17.09
C SER A 25 -2.59 5.89 17.89
N ARG A 26 -2.79 4.67 17.38
CA ARG A 26 -3.50 3.55 18.02
C ARG A 26 -2.56 2.58 18.76
N THR A 27 -1.33 3.00 19.07
CA THR A 27 -0.29 2.24 19.79
C THR A 27 0.28 1.02 19.06
N LEU A 28 -0.08 0.79 17.80
CA LEU A 28 0.46 -0.30 16.99
C LEU A 28 1.66 0.19 16.17
N ARG A 29 2.84 -0.37 16.47
CA ARG A 29 4.10 -0.02 15.78
C ARG A 29 4.42 -1.06 14.72
N MET A 30 4.02 -0.78 13.48
CA MET A 30 4.40 -1.54 12.29
C MET A 30 5.42 -0.76 11.47
N ASP A 31 6.24 -1.44 10.69
CA ASP A 31 7.07 -0.80 9.66
C ASP A 31 6.52 -1.08 8.26
N VAL A 32 6.78 -0.20 7.30
CA VAL A 32 6.32 -0.35 5.90
C VAL A 32 7.52 -0.66 5.03
N ILE A 33 7.38 -1.69 4.19
CA ILE A 33 8.42 -2.13 3.26
C ILE A 33 7.81 -2.22 1.87
N ASN A 34 8.48 -1.60 0.89
CA ASN A 34 8.23 -1.90 -0.51
C ASN A 34 9.13 -3.07 -0.92
N SER A 35 8.53 -4.19 -1.36
CA SER A 35 9.25 -5.42 -1.69
C SER A 35 10.19 -5.29 -2.89
N TYR A 36 10.10 -4.20 -3.65
CA TYR A 36 11.10 -3.88 -4.67
C TYR A 36 12.50 -3.71 -4.07
N ASN A 37 12.57 -3.24 -2.81
CA ASN A 37 13.80 -3.19 -2.06
C ASN A 37 13.99 -4.54 -1.35
N GLY A 38 15.04 -5.26 -1.72
CA GLY A 38 15.45 -6.47 -0.99
C GLY A 38 15.76 -6.09 0.45
N LEU A 39 15.03 -6.66 1.41
CA LEU A 39 15.23 -6.42 2.83
C LEU A 39 15.56 -7.73 3.52
N TYR A 40 16.75 -7.81 4.13
CA TYR A 40 17.07 -8.93 4.99
C TYR A 40 16.40 -8.71 6.33
N LEU A 41 15.76 -9.74 6.88
CA LEU A 41 15.13 -9.64 8.20
C LEU A 41 16.15 -9.22 9.27
N SER A 42 17.44 -9.51 9.09
CA SER A 42 18.55 -9.03 9.94
C SER A 42 18.61 -7.51 10.07
N ASP A 43 18.20 -6.77 9.03
CA ASP A 43 18.26 -5.31 8.98
C ASP A 43 17.18 -4.66 9.87
N LEU A 44 16.19 -5.45 10.29
CA LEU A 44 15.15 -5.01 11.22
C LEU A 44 15.68 -5.04 12.66
N LYS A 45 15.81 -3.84 13.24
CA LYS A 45 16.16 -3.64 14.64
C LYS A 45 15.20 -4.43 15.55
N LYS A 46 15.75 -5.37 16.33
CA LYS A 46 15.00 -6.19 17.30
C LYS A 46 14.20 -5.31 18.26
N GLY A 47 12.96 -5.71 18.55
CA GLY A 47 12.11 -5.12 19.59
C GLY A 47 11.47 -3.76 19.25
N ARG A 48 11.75 -3.17 18.08
CA ARG A 48 11.19 -1.85 17.73
C ARG A 48 9.76 -1.90 17.17
N TYR A 49 9.42 -2.98 16.48
CA TYR A 49 8.16 -3.14 15.76
C TYR A 49 7.50 -4.47 16.10
N LEU A 50 6.16 -4.49 16.11
CA LEU A 50 5.35 -5.70 16.27
C LEU A 50 5.30 -6.52 14.97
N GLY A 51 5.56 -5.87 13.84
CA GLY A 51 5.42 -6.48 12.54
C GLY A 51 5.74 -5.52 11.39
N LEU A 52 5.44 -5.99 10.18
CA LEU A 52 5.72 -5.32 8.91
C LEU A 52 4.44 -5.28 8.05
N ILE A 53 4.32 -4.23 7.26
CA ILE A 53 3.38 -4.09 6.17
C ILE A 53 4.23 -4.10 4.90
N VAL A 54 4.19 -5.21 4.17
CA VAL A 54 4.98 -5.37 2.94
C VAL A 54 4.06 -5.17 1.74
N MET A 55 4.39 -4.18 0.91
CA MET A 55 3.73 -3.96 -0.38
C MET A 55 4.51 -4.68 -1.47
N LYS A 56 3.81 -5.52 -2.25
CA LYS A 56 4.35 -6.15 -3.44
C LYS A 56 3.57 -5.69 -4.68
N PRO A 57 4.14 -4.84 -5.53
CA PRO A 57 3.57 -4.55 -6.84
C PRO A 57 3.46 -5.84 -7.67
N GLU A 58 2.32 -6.07 -8.31
CA GLU A 58 2.09 -7.24 -9.17
C GLU A 58 2.08 -6.89 -10.65
N GLY A 59 1.63 -5.69 -11.00
CA GLY A 59 1.64 -5.22 -12.38
C GLY A 59 0.64 -4.11 -12.63
N PHE A 60 0.67 -3.60 -13.85
CA PHE A 60 -0.26 -2.57 -14.32
C PHE A 60 -1.33 -3.19 -15.20
N ASP A 61 -2.48 -2.52 -15.25
CA ASP A 61 -3.58 -2.88 -16.12
C ASP A 61 -4.25 -1.61 -16.64
N CYS A 62 -5.07 -1.74 -17.68
CA CYS A 62 -5.71 -0.61 -18.35
C CYS A 62 -4.70 0.44 -18.86
N LEU A 63 -3.55 0.00 -19.38
CA LEU A 63 -2.54 0.86 -20.03
C LEU A 63 -2.89 1.18 -21.48
N GLU A 64 -3.84 0.45 -22.06
CA GLU A 64 -4.34 0.73 -23.39
C GLU A 64 -5.05 2.09 -23.40
N PRO A 65 -4.83 2.93 -24.42
CA PRO A 65 -5.57 4.17 -24.56
C PRO A 65 -7.05 3.80 -24.64
N ARG A 66 -7.82 4.13 -23.60
CA ARG A 66 -9.27 3.96 -23.68
C ARG A 66 -9.75 4.80 -24.86
N SER A 67 -10.46 4.18 -25.79
CA SER A 67 -11.16 4.85 -26.89
C SER A 67 -12.37 5.66 -26.40
N LEU A 68 -12.24 6.30 -25.23
CA LEU A 68 -13.21 7.21 -24.68
C LEU A 68 -13.00 8.56 -25.37
N ARG A 69 -13.77 8.72 -26.45
CA ARG A 69 -14.07 9.96 -27.18
C ARG A 69 -13.51 11.22 -26.51
N SER A 70 -12.36 11.68 -26.98
CA SER A 70 -11.88 13.05 -26.78
C SER A 70 -12.77 14.01 -27.56
N GLY A 71 -13.98 14.27 -27.05
CA GLY A 71 -14.71 15.48 -27.39
C GLY A 71 -14.10 16.66 -26.64
N SER A 72 -14.30 17.88 -27.14
CA SER A 72 -13.83 19.16 -26.58
C SER A 72 -14.29 19.49 -25.14
N PHE A 73 -14.85 18.52 -24.42
CA PHE A 73 -15.42 18.62 -23.09
C PHE A 73 -14.66 17.83 -22.02
N TYR A 74 -13.69 16.98 -22.39
CA TYR A 74 -12.90 16.20 -21.44
C TYR A 74 -11.52 16.80 -21.27
N GLU A 75 -11.16 17.13 -20.03
CA GLU A 75 -9.79 17.48 -19.63
C GLU A 75 -8.82 16.34 -20.00
N ASN A 76 -7.52 16.63 -20.13
CA ASN A 76 -6.50 15.62 -20.41
C ASN A 76 -6.36 14.68 -19.19
N VAL A 77 -7.22 13.66 -19.13
CA VAL A 77 -7.27 12.68 -18.05
C VAL A 77 -6.66 11.37 -18.53
N ASN A 78 -5.61 10.91 -17.85
CA ASN A 78 -5.03 9.59 -18.07
C ASN A 78 -5.43 8.64 -16.94
N GLU A 79 -6.01 7.48 -17.27
CA GLU A 79 -6.48 6.49 -16.30
C GLU A 79 -5.82 5.14 -16.52
N PHE A 80 -5.19 4.62 -15.49
CA PHE A 80 -4.58 3.29 -15.49
C PHE A 80 -4.70 2.67 -14.10
N CYS A 81 -4.28 1.41 -13.95
CA CYS A 81 -4.42 0.70 -12.68
C CYS A 81 -3.12 0.02 -12.27
N LEU A 82 -2.86 0.02 -10.97
CA LEU A 82 -1.76 -0.72 -10.34
C LEU A 82 -2.33 -1.82 -9.45
N LYS A 83 -2.02 -3.08 -9.75
CA LYS A 83 -2.32 -4.24 -8.91
C LYS A 83 -1.17 -4.45 -7.93
N PHE A 84 -1.48 -4.68 -6.67
CA PHE A 84 -0.49 -4.94 -5.63
C PHE A 84 -1.06 -5.85 -4.54
N LYS A 85 -0.18 -6.51 -3.80
CA LYS A 85 -0.52 -7.28 -2.60
C LYS A 85 0.04 -6.60 -1.36
N LEU A 86 -0.74 -6.62 -0.29
CA LEU A 86 -0.26 -6.27 1.04
C LEU A 86 -0.09 -7.55 1.85
N TYR A 87 1.07 -7.67 2.48
CA TYR A 87 1.38 -8.70 3.46
C TYR A 87 1.49 -8.04 4.83
N LEU A 88 0.56 -8.35 5.73
CA LEU A 88 0.61 -7.94 7.13
C LEU A 88 1.32 -9.05 7.91
N LEU A 89 2.56 -8.81 8.30
CA LEU A 89 3.43 -9.79 8.94
C LEU A 89 3.61 -9.43 10.41
N GLY A 90 3.37 -10.36 11.32
CA GLY A 90 3.56 -10.18 12.76
C GLY A 90 4.66 -11.08 13.31
N PHE A 91 5.53 -10.54 14.17
CA PHE A 91 6.59 -11.32 14.80
C PHE A 91 6.08 -12.05 16.05
N VAL A 92 6.07 -13.37 16.00
CA VAL A 92 5.49 -14.19 17.08
C VAL A 92 6.31 -14.13 18.36
N ASN A 93 7.64 -14.19 18.28
CA ASN A 93 8.61 -14.08 19.38
C ASN A 93 8.04 -14.60 20.73
N ASP A 94 8.26 -13.87 21.83
CA ASP A 94 7.73 -14.19 23.16
C ASP A 94 6.25 -13.75 23.37
N ILE A 95 5.66 -13.08 22.37
CA ILE A 95 4.30 -12.52 22.46
C ILE A 95 3.24 -13.62 22.26
N GLY A 96 3.59 -14.68 21.54
CA GLY A 96 2.74 -15.84 21.30
C GLY A 96 1.85 -15.69 20.05
N LYS A 97 1.54 -16.83 19.43
CA LYS A 97 0.86 -16.89 18.13
C LYS A 97 -0.54 -16.26 18.15
N LEU A 98 -1.34 -16.55 19.18
CA LEU A 98 -2.71 -16.06 19.30
C LEU A 98 -2.75 -14.53 19.40
N LYS A 99 -1.93 -13.95 20.27
CA LYS A 99 -1.87 -12.50 20.45
C LYS A 99 -1.41 -11.77 19.20
N ILE A 100 -0.46 -12.34 18.45
CA ILE A 100 -0.08 -11.78 17.15
C ILE A 100 -1.19 -11.95 16.11
N TYR A 101 -1.90 -13.08 16.09
CA TYR A 101 -3.05 -13.27 15.22
C TYR A 101 -4.12 -12.18 15.45
N ASP A 102 -4.49 -11.93 16.70
CA ASP A 102 -5.44 -10.88 17.08
C ASP A 102 -4.93 -9.48 16.69
N THR A 103 -3.63 -9.24 16.89
CA THR A 103 -2.99 -7.97 16.52
C THR A 103 -3.07 -7.72 15.02
N LEU A 104 -2.83 -8.75 14.20
CA LEU A 104 -2.89 -8.62 12.74
C LEU A 104 -4.33 -8.37 12.25
N HIS A 105 -5.34 -8.98 12.89
CA HIS A 105 -6.74 -8.70 12.57
C HIS A 105 -7.11 -7.26 12.92
N LYS A 106 -6.65 -6.74 14.07
CA LYS A 106 -6.83 -5.32 14.41
C LYS A 106 -6.13 -4.37 13.44
N VAL A 107 -4.91 -4.70 13.00
CA VAL A 107 -4.23 -3.92 11.96
C VAL A 107 -5.04 -3.92 10.67
N TYR A 108 -5.63 -5.07 10.30
CA TYR A 108 -6.47 -5.16 9.13
C TYR A 108 -7.77 -4.35 9.27
N GLU A 109 -8.46 -4.41 10.41
CA GLU A 109 -9.62 -3.57 10.71
C GLU A 109 -9.27 -2.08 10.58
N TYR A 110 -8.14 -1.65 11.14
CA TYR A 110 -7.67 -0.26 11.00
C TYR A 110 -7.29 0.11 9.57
N LEU A 111 -6.86 -0.84 8.73
CA LEU A 111 -6.65 -0.58 7.31
C LEU A 111 -7.99 -0.27 6.63
N LEU A 112 -9.03 -1.04 6.94
CA LEU A 112 -10.37 -0.82 6.38
C LEU A 112 -10.95 0.51 6.86
N GLU A 113 -10.81 0.83 8.15
CA GLU A 113 -11.22 2.11 8.74
C GLU A 113 -10.48 3.28 8.06
N PHE A 114 -9.15 3.19 7.94
CA PHE A 114 -8.33 4.20 7.27
C PHE A 114 -8.74 4.43 5.81
N LEU A 115 -8.99 3.35 5.05
CA LEU A 115 -9.45 3.47 3.67
C LEU A 115 -10.84 4.12 3.60
N HIS A 116 -11.75 3.73 4.49
CA HIS A 116 -13.11 4.27 4.55
C HIS A 116 -13.13 5.75 4.94
N GLU A 117 -12.35 6.17 5.95
CA GLU A 117 -12.23 7.57 6.37
C GLU A 117 -11.72 8.48 5.25
N ASN A 118 -10.90 7.95 4.34
CA ASN A 118 -10.41 8.67 3.16
C ASN A 118 -11.33 8.50 1.93
N PHE A 119 -12.54 7.96 2.08
CA PHE A 119 -13.46 7.64 0.98
C PHE A 119 -12.80 6.82 -0.13
N TYR A 120 -11.82 5.99 0.24
CA TYR A 120 -10.98 5.21 -0.66
C TYR A 120 -10.16 6.04 -1.67
N LYS A 121 -10.12 7.38 -1.55
CA LYS A 121 -9.47 8.31 -2.49
C LYS A 121 -8.30 9.03 -1.80
N PHE A 122 -7.13 9.00 -2.42
CA PHE A 122 -5.97 9.78 -2.00
C PHE A 122 -5.52 10.69 -3.14
N GLU A 123 -5.37 11.98 -2.83
CA GLU A 123 -5.03 13.01 -3.81
C GLU A 123 -3.61 13.54 -3.57
N PHE A 124 -2.83 13.61 -4.64
CA PHE A 124 -1.50 14.20 -4.63
C PHE A 124 -1.40 15.28 -5.71
N LYS A 125 -0.70 16.36 -5.37
CA LYS A 125 -0.51 17.50 -6.26
C LYS A 125 0.97 17.70 -6.53
N LYS A 126 1.32 17.97 -7.78
CA LYS A 126 2.69 18.20 -8.20
C LYS A 126 2.73 19.31 -9.26
N PRO A 127 3.57 20.34 -9.11
CA PRO A 127 3.71 21.38 -10.13
C PRO A 127 4.32 20.82 -11.43
N LEU A 128 3.78 21.26 -12.57
CA LEU A 128 4.26 20.99 -13.93
C LEU A 128 4.70 22.32 -14.58
N GLY A 129 5.88 22.79 -14.20
CA GLY A 129 6.35 24.14 -14.57
C GLY A 129 5.49 25.23 -13.93
N ASP A 130 5.43 26.40 -14.57
CA ASP A 130 4.82 27.59 -13.95
C ASP A 130 3.29 27.69 -14.15
N LYS A 131 2.74 26.95 -15.12
CA LYS A 131 1.36 27.15 -15.61
C LYS A 131 0.40 26.00 -15.34
N TYR A 132 0.90 24.84 -14.95
CA TYR A 132 0.08 23.64 -14.80
C TYR A 132 0.41 22.91 -13.49
N GLU A 133 -0.59 22.27 -12.92
CA GLU A 133 -0.49 21.37 -11.78
C GLU A 133 -0.98 19.97 -12.21
N LEU A 134 -0.20 18.94 -11.87
CA LEU A 134 -0.63 17.55 -11.99
C LEU A 134 -1.37 17.16 -10.71
N VAL A 135 -2.62 16.73 -10.87
CA VAL A 135 -3.40 16.11 -9.80
C VAL A 135 -3.47 14.61 -10.05
N LEU A 136 -3.09 13.84 -9.04
CA LEU A 136 -3.12 12.37 -9.05
C LEU A 136 -4.10 11.86 -8.02
N ASN A 137 -5.17 11.20 -8.48
CA ASN A 137 -6.14 10.56 -7.63
C ASN A 137 -5.90 9.04 -7.60
N TYR A 138 -5.73 8.47 -6.42
CA TYR A 138 -5.59 7.05 -6.18
C TYR A 138 -6.85 6.52 -5.51
N TYR A 139 -7.55 5.63 -6.19
CA TYR A 139 -8.70 4.91 -5.64
C TYR A 139 -8.31 3.48 -5.30
N ILE A 140 -8.21 3.16 -4.01
CA ILE A 140 -7.73 1.85 -3.55
C ILE A 140 -8.92 0.94 -3.24
N LYS A 141 -8.93 -0.26 -3.83
CA LYS A 141 -9.93 -1.29 -3.53
C LYS A 141 -9.30 -2.66 -3.37
N ALA A 142 -9.86 -3.46 -2.46
CA ALA A 142 -9.54 -4.88 -2.37
C ALA A 142 -10.06 -5.61 -3.62
N THR A 143 -9.30 -6.58 -4.11
CA THR A 143 -9.65 -7.43 -5.26
C THR A 143 -9.71 -8.91 -4.92
N SER A 144 -9.33 -9.27 -3.70
CA SER A 144 -9.48 -10.62 -3.15
C SER A 144 -9.96 -10.54 -1.71
N ASP A 145 -10.45 -11.67 -1.20
CA ASP A 145 -10.60 -11.86 0.24
C ASP A 145 -9.22 -11.85 0.93
N MET A 146 -9.23 -11.57 2.23
CA MET A 146 -8.05 -11.70 3.07
C MET A 146 -7.75 -13.19 3.28
N VAL A 147 -6.51 -13.59 3.02
CA VAL A 147 -6.03 -14.96 3.20
C VAL A 147 -5.05 -15.00 4.36
N ASN A 148 -5.21 -16.00 5.22
CA ASN A 148 -4.21 -16.31 6.24
C ASN A 148 -3.02 -17.00 5.57
N GLY A 149 -1.90 -16.29 5.46
CA GLY A 149 -0.64 -16.79 4.89
C GLY A 149 0.06 -17.82 5.78
N GLY A 150 -0.47 -18.08 6.98
CA GLY A 150 0.03 -19.09 7.89
C GLY A 150 1.23 -18.63 8.69
N PHE A 151 1.77 -19.58 9.46
CA PHE A 151 2.90 -19.38 10.36
C PHE A 151 4.17 -19.97 9.73
N VAL A 152 5.22 -19.16 9.61
CA VAL A 152 6.49 -19.57 9.00
C VAL A 152 7.64 -19.28 9.97
N ASN A 153 8.50 -20.27 10.20
CA ASN A 153 9.75 -20.09 10.91
C ASN A 153 10.80 -19.54 9.94
N VAL A 154 11.30 -18.33 10.19
CA VAL A 154 12.19 -17.63 9.26
C VAL A 154 13.67 -17.66 9.70
N SER A 155 13.98 -18.36 10.79
CA SER A 155 15.36 -18.69 11.17
C SER A 155 15.51 -20.12 11.66
N CYS A 156 16.62 -20.76 11.29
CA CYS A 156 16.96 -22.15 11.63
C CYS A 156 17.24 -22.39 13.13
N VAL A 157 17.13 -21.37 13.98
CA VAL A 157 17.41 -21.43 15.43
C VAL A 157 16.21 -20.95 16.26
N GLY A 158 15.01 -20.90 15.67
CA GLY A 158 13.76 -20.64 16.41
C GLY A 158 13.56 -19.21 16.92
N LEU A 159 14.44 -18.26 16.58
CA LEU A 159 14.43 -16.91 17.16
C LEU A 159 13.49 -15.92 16.48
N ARG A 160 12.96 -16.22 15.28
CA ARG A 160 12.02 -15.34 14.57
C ARG A 160 11.04 -16.15 13.74
N SER A 161 9.83 -16.30 14.28
CA SER A 161 8.69 -16.82 13.54
C SER A 161 7.74 -15.70 13.17
N VAL A 162 7.12 -15.81 12.00
CA VAL A 162 6.22 -14.81 11.45
C VAL A 162 4.86 -15.43 11.18
N LEU A 163 3.81 -14.70 11.51
CA LEU A 163 2.45 -14.98 11.07
C LEU A 163 2.06 -13.93 10.02
N GLY A 164 1.41 -14.35 8.93
CA GLY A 164 1.06 -13.45 7.83
C GLY A 164 -0.41 -13.42 7.49
N LEU A 165 -0.96 -12.24 7.21
CA LEU A 165 -2.21 -12.04 6.47
C LEU A 165 -1.88 -11.41 5.12
N ILE A 166 -2.60 -11.81 4.07
CA ILE A 166 -2.33 -11.40 2.69
C ILE A 166 -3.64 -10.97 2.05
N GLN A 167 -3.62 -9.85 1.32
CA GLN A 167 -4.74 -9.47 0.48
C GLN A 167 -4.27 -8.74 -0.77
N SER A 168 -5.00 -8.97 -1.87
CA SER A 168 -4.77 -8.33 -3.16
C SER A 168 -5.60 -7.06 -3.27
N PHE A 169 -4.99 -6.02 -3.82
CA PHE A 169 -5.58 -4.71 -4.02
C PHE A 169 -5.34 -4.22 -5.45
N ARG A 170 -6.17 -3.26 -5.85
CA ARG A 170 -6.02 -2.47 -7.07
C ARG A 170 -6.16 -1.00 -6.73
N ALA A 171 -5.16 -0.21 -7.11
CA ALA A 171 -5.25 1.24 -7.16
C ALA A 171 -5.66 1.65 -8.58
N ASN A 172 -6.83 2.27 -8.73
CA ASN A 172 -7.18 2.98 -9.96
C ASN A 172 -6.59 4.38 -9.86
N ILE A 173 -5.75 4.76 -10.82
CA ILE A 173 -4.99 5.99 -10.80
C ILE A 173 -5.54 6.88 -11.91
N GLN A 174 -5.91 8.11 -11.55
CA GLN A 174 -6.34 9.14 -12.48
C GLN A 174 -5.36 10.31 -12.40
N ALA A 175 -4.74 10.63 -13.52
CA ALA A 175 -3.83 11.76 -13.66
C ALA A 175 -4.50 12.87 -14.47
N ILE A 176 -4.63 14.05 -13.87
CA ILE A 176 -5.33 15.21 -14.43
C ILE A 176 -4.34 16.38 -14.48
N GLU A 177 -4.24 17.03 -15.63
CA GLU A 177 -3.49 18.28 -15.80
C GLU A 177 -4.44 19.46 -15.64
N ILE A 178 -4.24 20.27 -14.61
CA ILE A 178 -5.04 21.46 -14.32
C ILE A 178 -4.18 22.69 -14.62
N LYS A 179 -4.77 23.71 -15.26
CA LYS A 179 -4.09 24.99 -15.49
C LYS A 179 -4.26 25.89 -14.27
N ASN A 180 -3.16 26.48 -13.80
CA ASN A 180 -3.16 27.48 -12.73
C ASN A 180 -3.77 28.81 -13.19
#